data_AF-A0A397E6D8-F1
#
_entry.id   AF-A0A397E6D8-F1
#
_cell.length_a   1.000
_cell.length_b   1.000
_cell.length_c   1.000
_cell.angle_alpha   90.00
_cell.angle_beta   90.00
_cell.angle_gamma   90.00
#
_symmetry.space_group_name_H-M   'P 1'
#
loop_
_entity.id
_entity.type
_entity.pdbx_description
1 polymer ?
#
loop_
_entity_poly.entity_id
_entity_poly.type
_entity_poly.pdbx_seq_one_letter_code
_entity_poly.pdbx_strand_id
1 'polypeptide(L)'
;MWREIPGTASWFATYHVSLDYLRGDKADKKSDWDVIAAGALSGIAYNGAFYPADTVKSLVQTHPTHRRSMDVVKEVYALHGVGGFYRGFTPTVLRAIPANAVLFYTYEEFEVTTPPARHVSETPRQRQDRLREEKLSINQKKLADDLAACASKQKTEDAYKTLFVGRISYETTEKQLRRELERYGDIVNLRLVEDEDGKCRGYAFVEYKDEGAMKAAYKNADGKKIDGRRVVVDVERGRTVRDWKPRKLGGGIGDTRLGGADVNVKYSG
;
A
#
# COMPACT_ATOMS: atom_id res chain seq x y z
N MET A 1 -47.95 3.11 1.69
CA MET A 1 -47.41 3.50 0.38
C MET A 1 -48.31 4.45 -0.41
N TRP A 2 -49.61 4.17 -0.61
CA TRP A 2 -50.53 5.04 -1.37
C TRP A 2 -50.68 6.49 -0.87
N ARG A 3 -50.44 6.76 0.43
CA ARG A 3 -50.44 8.12 1.00
C ARG A 3 -49.12 8.85 0.81
N GLU A 4 -48.01 8.13 0.80
CA GLU A 4 -46.68 8.73 0.93
C GLU A 4 -46.17 9.27 -0.39
N ILE A 5 -46.38 8.55 -1.50
CA ILE A 5 -45.87 8.96 -2.82
C ILE A 5 -46.59 10.22 -3.35
N PRO A 6 -47.93 10.29 -3.38
CA PRO A 6 -48.61 11.52 -3.80
C PRO A 6 -48.42 12.65 -2.79
N GLY A 7 -48.30 12.28 -1.52
CA GLY A 7 -48.10 13.21 -0.42
C GLY A 7 -46.76 13.95 -0.49
N THR A 8 -45.66 13.22 -0.69
CA THR A 8 -44.33 13.84 -0.84
C THR A 8 -44.22 14.66 -2.11
N ALA A 9 -44.81 14.20 -3.23
CA ALA A 9 -44.85 14.98 -4.46
C ALA A 9 -45.58 16.32 -4.29
N SER A 10 -46.75 16.30 -3.63
CA SER A 10 -47.50 17.53 -3.30
C SER A 10 -46.73 18.43 -2.33
N TRP A 11 -45.99 17.86 -1.40
CA TRP A 11 -45.19 18.58 -0.42
C TRP A 11 -44.02 19.33 -1.10
N PHE A 12 -43.26 18.65 -1.96
CA PHE A 12 -42.20 19.28 -2.78
C PHE A 12 -42.76 20.31 -3.77
N ALA A 13 -43.87 19.99 -4.45
CA ALA A 13 -44.50 20.92 -5.38
C ALA A 13 -44.93 22.22 -4.66
N THR A 14 -45.50 22.09 -3.46
CA THR A 14 -45.90 23.26 -2.66
C THR A 14 -44.69 24.05 -2.19
N TYR A 15 -43.61 23.38 -1.81
CA TYR A 15 -42.35 24.03 -1.45
C TYR A 15 -41.80 24.85 -2.62
N HIS A 16 -41.69 24.28 -3.82
CA HIS A 16 -41.19 25.00 -5.01
C HIS A 16 -42.09 26.17 -5.41
N VAL A 17 -43.41 25.96 -5.49
CA VAL A 17 -44.35 27.04 -5.83
C VAL A 17 -44.31 28.18 -4.80
N SER A 18 -44.22 27.84 -3.50
CA SER A 18 -44.12 28.85 -2.44
C SER A 18 -42.79 29.59 -2.49
N LEU A 19 -41.71 28.87 -2.78
CA LEU A 19 -40.36 29.42 -2.87
C LEU A 19 -40.23 30.34 -4.09
N ASP A 20 -40.75 29.94 -5.25
CA ASP A 20 -40.74 30.74 -6.47
C ASP A 20 -41.59 32.01 -6.31
N TYR A 21 -42.74 31.89 -5.64
CA TYR A 21 -43.60 33.04 -5.32
C TYR A 21 -42.93 34.02 -4.35
N LEU A 22 -42.23 33.53 -3.33
CA LEU A 22 -41.53 34.37 -2.34
C LEU A 22 -40.26 35.00 -2.90
N ARG A 23 -39.52 34.27 -3.75
CA ARG A 23 -38.29 34.76 -4.40
C ARG A 23 -38.58 35.83 -5.47
N GLY A 24 -39.69 35.72 -6.20
CA GLY A 24 -40.05 36.66 -7.27
C GLY A 24 -38.91 36.84 -8.29
N ASP A 25 -38.67 38.08 -8.75
CA ASP A 25 -37.61 38.43 -9.70
C ASP A 25 -36.19 38.50 -9.08
N LYS A 26 -36.04 38.23 -7.76
CA LYS A 26 -34.75 38.33 -7.05
C LYS A 26 -33.93 37.05 -7.21
N ALA A 27 -33.59 36.70 -8.46
CA ALA A 27 -32.86 35.48 -8.80
C ALA A 27 -31.46 35.37 -8.15
N ASP A 28 -30.88 36.49 -7.68
CA ASP A 28 -29.45 36.57 -7.32
C ASP A 28 -29.15 36.60 -5.81
N LYS A 29 -30.16 36.64 -4.93
CA LYS A 29 -29.95 36.59 -3.46
C LYS A 29 -30.85 35.54 -2.82
N LYS A 30 -30.26 34.39 -2.47
CA LYS A 30 -30.92 33.40 -1.61
C LYS A 30 -31.12 34.00 -0.21
N SER A 31 -32.38 34.20 0.19
CA SER A 31 -32.70 34.60 1.55
C SER A 31 -33.09 33.38 2.38
N ASP A 32 -32.42 33.15 3.50
CA ASP A 32 -32.70 32.05 4.42
C ASP A 32 -34.15 32.08 4.91
N TRP A 33 -34.72 33.28 5.06
CA TRP A 33 -36.11 33.48 5.48
C TRP A 33 -37.13 33.00 4.45
N ASP A 34 -36.83 33.10 3.15
CA ASP A 34 -37.72 32.64 2.08
C ASP A 34 -37.78 31.11 2.05
N VAL A 35 -36.65 30.46 2.31
CA VAL A 35 -36.51 28.99 2.40
C VAL A 35 -37.26 28.45 3.61
N ILE A 36 -37.07 29.10 4.77
CA ILE A 36 -37.77 28.77 6.02
C ILE A 36 -39.28 28.95 5.86
N ALA A 37 -39.72 30.07 5.26
CA ALA A 37 -41.14 30.35 5.03
C ALA A 37 -41.77 29.38 4.04
N ALA A 38 -41.11 29.08 2.91
CA ALA A 38 -41.57 28.09 1.94
C ALA A 38 -41.62 26.67 2.54
N GLY A 39 -40.63 26.31 3.37
CA GLY A 39 -40.60 25.05 4.12
C GLY A 39 -41.75 24.93 5.12
N ALA A 40 -42.06 26.02 5.84
CA ALA A 40 -43.20 26.08 6.75
C ALA A 40 -44.54 25.97 6.01
N LEU A 41 -44.72 26.72 4.91
CA LEU A 41 -45.94 26.72 4.09
C LEU A 41 -46.22 25.36 3.46
N SER A 42 -45.20 24.71 2.91
CA SER A 42 -45.33 23.36 2.36
C SER A 42 -45.74 22.35 3.43
N GLY A 43 -45.18 22.45 4.65
CA GLY A 43 -45.56 21.64 5.79
C GLY A 43 -47.01 21.81 6.21
N ILE A 44 -47.52 23.05 6.21
CA ILE A 44 -48.93 23.35 6.54
C ILE A 44 -49.86 22.79 5.46
N ALA A 45 -49.53 23.00 4.18
CA ALA A 45 -50.33 22.53 3.06
C ALA A 45 -50.42 21.00 3.00
N TYR A 46 -49.29 20.31 3.19
CA TYR A 46 -49.24 18.85 3.25
C TYR A 46 -50.08 18.30 4.40
N ASN A 47 -49.92 18.85 5.62
CA ASN A 47 -50.72 18.42 6.75
C ASN A 47 -52.20 18.74 6.54
N GLY A 48 -52.54 19.89 5.96
CA GLY A 48 -53.93 20.31 5.74
C GLY A 48 -54.70 19.50 4.70
N ALA A 49 -54.02 19.03 3.64
CA ALA A 49 -54.64 18.24 2.58
C ALA A 49 -55.06 16.84 3.05
N PHE A 50 -54.28 16.22 3.94
CA PHE A 50 -54.54 14.86 4.44
C PHE A 50 -55.19 14.84 5.82
N TYR A 51 -55.29 15.99 6.51
CA TYR A 51 -55.87 16.11 7.84
C TYR A 51 -57.30 15.52 7.97
N PRO A 52 -58.24 15.78 7.04
CA PRO A 52 -59.61 15.25 7.14
C PRO A 52 -59.67 13.73 7.08
N ALA A 53 -58.78 13.10 6.32
CA ALA A 53 -58.71 11.64 6.25
C ALA A 53 -58.13 11.05 7.54
N ASP A 54 -57.15 11.72 8.13
CA ASP A 54 -56.52 11.30 9.38
C ASP A 54 -57.45 11.47 10.59
N THR A 55 -58.29 12.52 10.63
CA THR A 55 -59.30 12.69 11.69
C THR A 55 -60.40 11.65 11.61
N VAL A 56 -60.91 11.36 10.42
CA VAL A 56 -61.90 10.27 10.22
C VAL A 56 -61.28 8.93 10.62
N LYS A 57 -60.04 8.66 10.22
CA LYS A 57 -59.34 7.44 10.61
C LYS A 57 -59.16 7.34 12.14
N SER A 58 -58.77 8.43 12.79
CA SER A 58 -58.61 8.47 14.25
C SER A 58 -59.94 8.20 14.95
N LEU A 59 -61.04 8.81 14.51
CA LEU A 59 -62.37 8.58 15.07
C LEU A 59 -62.86 7.14 14.86
N VAL A 60 -62.61 6.54 13.70
CA VAL A 60 -62.92 5.12 13.45
C VAL A 60 -62.12 4.19 14.37
N GLN A 61 -60.88 4.54 14.69
CA GLN A 61 -59.99 3.74 15.54
C GLN A 61 -60.28 3.88 17.04
N THR A 62 -60.79 5.04 17.49
CA THR A 62 -61.10 5.29 18.91
C THR A 62 -62.49 4.81 19.32
N HIS A 63 -63.40 4.58 18.37
CA HIS A 63 -64.72 4.04 18.67
C HIS A 63 -64.67 2.53 19.02
N PRO A 64 -65.35 2.10 20.10
CA PRO A 64 -65.33 0.70 20.56
C PRO A 64 -66.08 -0.27 19.65
N THR A 65 -66.90 0.22 18.70
CA THR A 65 -67.64 -0.58 17.72
C THR A 65 -67.10 -0.29 16.33
N HIS A 66 -66.76 -1.33 15.56
CA HIS A 66 -66.21 -1.19 14.21
C HIS A 66 -67.28 -0.63 13.24
N ARG A 67 -67.33 0.69 13.09
CA ARG A 67 -68.21 1.38 12.13
C ARG A 67 -67.52 1.58 10.79
N ARG A 68 -68.31 1.65 9.72
CA ARG A 68 -67.80 1.97 8.38
C ARG A 68 -67.34 3.44 8.36
N SER A 69 -66.19 3.70 7.75
CA SER A 69 -65.59 5.05 7.70
C SER A 69 -66.54 6.11 7.14
N MET A 70 -67.42 5.75 6.20
CA MET A 70 -68.38 6.67 5.59
C MET A 70 -69.49 7.12 6.55
N ASP A 71 -69.85 6.30 7.54
CA ASP A 71 -70.87 6.67 8.53
C ASP A 71 -70.29 7.73 9.49
N VAL A 72 -69.02 7.60 9.85
CA VAL A 72 -68.28 8.59 10.66
C VAL A 72 -68.13 9.92 9.91
N VAL A 73 -67.86 9.91 8.61
CA VAL A 73 -67.80 11.15 7.80
C VAL A 73 -69.13 11.90 7.83
N LYS A 74 -70.26 11.19 7.61
CA LYS A 74 -71.60 11.80 7.61
C LYS A 74 -71.96 12.36 8.98
N GLU A 75 -71.61 11.65 10.05
CA GLU A 75 -71.86 12.05 11.44
C GLU A 75 -71.06 13.31 11.82
N VAL A 76 -69.76 13.35 11.49
CA VAL A 76 -68.90 14.52 11.75
C VAL A 76 -69.39 15.74 10.98
N TYR A 77 -69.77 15.55 9.71
CA TYR A 77 -70.30 16.64 8.88
C TYR A 77 -71.65 17.17 9.42
N ALA A 78 -72.56 16.29 9.85
CA ALA A 78 -73.86 16.69 10.39
C ALA A 78 -73.76 17.43 11.74
N LEU A 79 -72.80 17.05 12.60
CA LEU A 79 -72.67 17.61 13.95
C LEU A 79 -71.80 18.87 14.02
N HIS A 80 -70.69 18.92 13.25
CA HIS A 80 -69.66 19.95 13.38
C HIS A 80 -69.31 20.63 12.04
N GLY A 81 -69.98 20.23 10.95
CA GLY A 81 -69.67 20.73 9.61
C GLY A 81 -68.23 20.44 9.19
N VAL A 82 -67.70 21.28 8.30
CA VAL A 82 -66.32 21.17 7.78
C VAL A 82 -65.27 21.42 8.88
N GLY A 83 -65.59 22.25 9.87
CA GLY A 83 -64.69 22.55 11.00
C GLY A 83 -64.40 21.34 11.89
N GLY A 84 -65.31 20.35 11.95
CA GLY A 84 -65.11 19.10 12.69
C GLY A 84 -63.91 18.29 12.20
N PHE A 85 -63.64 18.31 10.89
CA PHE A 85 -62.53 17.58 10.27
C PHE A 85 -61.16 18.19 10.57
N TYR A 86 -61.11 19.45 11.00
CA TYR A 86 -59.88 20.20 11.33
C TYR A 86 -59.67 20.41 12.84
N ARG A 87 -60.50 19.78 13.67
CA ARG A 87 -60.39 19.86 15.12
C ARG A 87 -59.11 19.16 15.60
N GLY A 88 -58.12 19.95 16.06
CA GLY A 88 -56.79 19.46 16.45
C GLY A 88 -55.67 19.81 15.45
N PHE A 89 -55.95 20.61 14.42
CA PHE A 89 -54.95 21.00 13.43
C PHE A 89 -53.85 21.90 14.02
N THR A 90 -54.19 22.74 15.00
CA THR A 90 -53.26 23.67 15.67
C THR A 90 -52.01 23.01 16.24
N PRO A 91 -52.08 21.98 17.11
CA PRO A 91 -50.87 21.29 17.59
C PRO A 91 -50.09 20.58 16.48
N THR A 92 -50.76 20.17 15.39
CA THR A 92 -50.13 19.53 14.24
C THR A 92 -49.29 20.52 13.44
N VAL A 93 -49.82 21.72 13.21
CA VAL A 93 -49.09 22.80 12.54
C VAL A 93 -47.94 23.33 13.39
N LEU A 94 -48.19 23.52 14.69
CA LEU A 94 -47.20 24.05 15.63
C LEU A 94 -45.94 23.18 15.71
N ARG A 95 -46.07 21.84 15.64
CA ARG A 95 -44.91 20.94 15.56
C ARG A 95 -44.27 20.87 14.16
N ALA A 96 -45.08 21.05 13.12
CA ALA A 96 -44.64 20.80 11.74
C ALA A 96 -43.84 21.96 11.16
N ILE A 97 -44.15 23.20 11.56
CA ILE A 97 -43.45 24.39 11.08
C ILE A 97 -41.94 24.33 11.41
N PRO A 98 -41.50 24.10 12.66
CA PRO A 98 -40.07 24.08 12.98
C PRO A 98 -39.34 22.92 12.33
N ALA A 99 -39.96 21.74 12.29
CA ALA A 99 -39.35 20.54 11.71
C ALA A 99 -39.09 20.69 10.20
N ASN A 100 -40.08 21.20 9.45
CA ASN A 100 -39.95 21.38 8.00
C ASN A 100 -39.05 22.57 7.64
N ALA A 101 -39.03 23.63 8.46
CA ALA A 101 -38.11 24.76 8.28
C ALA A 101 -36.64 24.31 8.37
N VAL A 102 -36.29 23.54 9.41
CA VAL A 102 -34.92 23.02 9.59
C VAL A 102 -34.54 22.06 8.46
N LEU A 103 -35.48 21.21 8.04
CA LEU A 103 -35.23 20.22 6.99
C LEU A 103 -34.85 20.89 5.65
N PHE A 104 -35.61 21.87 5.20
CA PHE A 104 -35.30 22.56 3.94
C PHE A 104 -34.11 23.52 4.06
N TYR A 105 -33.94 24.18 5.20
CA TYR A 105 -32.76 25.02 5.44
C TYR A 105 -31.47 24.19 5.39
N THR A 106 -31.42 23.06 6.08
CA THR A 106 -30.25 22.18 6.07
C THR A 106 -30.01 21.58 4.68
N TYR A 107 -31.07 21.18 3.98
CA TYR A 107 -30.96 20.65 2.63
C TYR A 107 -30.30 21.67 1.67
N GLU A 108 -30.76 22.92 1.69
CA GLU A 108 -30.21 23.96 0.80
C GLU A 108 -28.79 24.40 1.20
N GLU A 109 -28.45 24.38 2.49
CA GLU A 109 -27.09 24.64 2.99
C GLU A 109 -26.08 23.59 2.50
N PHE A 110 -26.47 22.31 2.51
CA PHE A 110 -25.62 21.21 2.03
C PHE A 110 -25.43 21.22 0.52
N GLU A 111 -26.37 21.74 -0.26
CA GLU A 111 -26.19 21.91 -1.71
C GLU A 111 -25.19 23.01 -2.06
N VAL A 112 -25.05 24.04 -1.21
CA VAL A 112 -24.11 25.15 -1.42
C VAL A 112 -22.70 24.82 -0.92
N THR A 113 -22.59 24.03 0.16
CA THR A 113 -21.29 23.70 0.77
C THR A 113 -20.59 22.58 0.00
N THR A 114 -19.46 22.88 -0.66
CA THR A 114 -18.63 21.83 -1.26
C THR A 114 -18.20 20.84 -0.17
N PRO A 115 -18.35 19.52 -0.38
CA PRO A 115 -17.91 18.55 0.60
C PRO A 115 -16.41 18.73 0.87
N PRO A 116 -15.95 18.57 2.13
CA PRO A 116 -14.53 18.66 2.44
C PRO A 116 -13.76 17.67 1.56
N ALA A 117 -12.57 18.08 1.12
CA ALA A 117 -11.72 17.24 0.29
C ALA A 117 -11.51 15.88 0.97
N ARG A 118 -11.87 14.80 0.28
CA ARG A 118 -11.71 13.45 0.81
C ARG A 118 -10.23 13.22 1.09
N HIS A 119 -9.86 13.06 2.35
CA HIS A 119 -8.50 12.69 2.73
C HIS A 119 -8.25 11.24 2.29
N VAL A 120 -7.59 11.06 1.15
CA VAL A 120 -7.21 9.74 0.64
C VAL A 120 -6.04 9.26 1.49
N SER A 121 -6.34 8.50 2.53
CA SER A 121 -5.30 7.78 3.26
C SER A 121 -4.76 6.64 2.40
N GLU A 122 -3.47 6.39 2.52
CA GLU A 122 -2.83 5.28 1.82
C GLU A 122 -3.44 3.96 2.27
N THR A 123 -3.70 3.08 1.30
CA THR A 123 -4.09 1.71 1.61
C THR A 123 -2.90 0.94 2.21
N PRO A 124 -3.12 -0.06 3.08
CA PRO A 124 -2.03 -0.88 3.63
C PRO A 124 -1.14 -1.54 2.57
N ARG A 125 -1.68 -1.87 1.39
CA ARG A 125 -0.93 -2.44 0.25
C ARG A 125 0.05 -1.43 -0.34
N GLN A 126 -0.41 -0.22 -0.64
CA GLN A 126 0.46 0.86 -1.14
C GLN A 126 1.58 1.19 -0.15
N ARG A 127 1.29 1.14 1.16
CA ARG A 127 2.32 1.31 2.20
C ARG A 127 3.37 0.21 2.16
N GLN A 128 2.98 -1.05 1.93
CA GLN A 128 3.91 -2.18 1.84
C GLN A 128 4.81 -2.09 0.61
N ASP A 129 4.25 -1.71 -0.55
CA ASP A 129 5.00 -1.59 -1.79
C ASP A 129 6.07 -0.50 -1.68
N ARG A 130 5.73 0.67 -1.12
CA ARG A 130 6.70 1.73 -0.82
C ARG A 130 7.83 1.24 0.08
N LEU A 131 7.50 0.58 1.18
CA LEU A 131 8.52 0.06 2.11
C LEU A 131 9.41 -0.99 1.45
N ARG A 132 8.87 -1.78 0.53
CA ARG A 132 9.65 -2.77 -0.23
C ARG A 132 10.59 -2.09 -1.22
N GLU A 133 10.11 -1.12 -1.98
CA GLU A 133 10.93 -0.33 -2.91
C GLU A 133 12.02 0.45 -2.18
N GLU A 134 11.68 1.08 -1.06
CA GLU A 134 12.64 1.79 -0.21
C GLU A 134 13.74 0.83 0.26
N LYS A 135 13.37 -0.34 0.80
CA LYS A 135 14.33 -1.37 1.22
C LYS A 135 15.20 -1.88 0.07
N LEU A 136 14.62 -2.09 -1.11
CA LEU A 136 15.36 -2.50 -2.31
C LEU A 136 16.37 -1.43 -2.73
N SER A 137 15.98 -0.15 -2.71
CA SER A 137 16.85 0.96 -3.09
C SER A 137 18.00 1.15 -2.08
N ILE A 138 17.72 1.00 -0.78
CA ILE A 138 18.72 1.04 0.29
C ILE A 138 19.70 -0.12 0.10
N ASN A 139 19.19 -1.32 -0.16
CA ASN A 139 20.06 -2.48 -0.40
C ASN A 139 20.91 -2.29 -1.66
N GLN A 140 20.36 -1.75 -2.75
CA GLN A 140 21.11 -1.45 -3.96
C GLN A 140 22.23 -0.42 -3.72
N LYS A 141 21.96 0.65 -2.96
CA LYS A 141 22.97 1.63 -2.59
C LYS A 141 24.08 1.01 -1.75
N LYS A 142 23.74 0.27 -0.69
CA LYS A 142 24.71 -0.46 0.13
C LYS A 142 25.57 -1.42 -0.70
N LEU A 143 24.95 -2.16 -1.62
CA LEU A 143 25.67 -3.05 -2.55
C LEU A 143 26.65 -2.27 -3.44
N ALA A 144 26.28 -1.08 -3.92
CA ALA A 144 27.15 -0.24 -4.74
C ALA A 144 28.33 0.31 -3.92
N ASP A 145 28.07 0.79 -2.71
CA ASP A 145 29.09 1.30 -1.78
C ASP A 145 30.08 0.19 -1.38
N ASP A 146 29.58 -1.00 -1.05
CA ASP A 146 30.40 -2.17 -0.70
C ASP A 146 31.25 -2.66 -1.88
N LEU A 147 30.72 -2.59 -3.10
CA LEU A 147 31.46 -2.93 -4.32
C LEU A 147 32.57 -1.91 -4.58
N ALA A 148 32.29 -0.62 -4.42
CA ALA A 148 33.27 0.46 -4.55
C ALA A 148 34.39 0.33 -3.49
N ALA A 149 34.02 0.05 -2.24
CA ALA A 149 34.98 -0.21 -1.16
C ALA A 149 35.83 -1.47 -1.41
N CYS A 150 35.29 -2.49 -2.07
CA CYS A 150 36.03 -3.69 -2.43
C CYS A 150 37.02 -3.46 -3.59
N ALA A 151 36.75 -2.51 -4.49
CA ALA A 151 37.59 -2.23 -5.65
C ALA A 151 38.89 -1.47 -5.30
N SER A 152 38.93 -0.77 -4.17
CA SER A 152 40.03 0.14 -3.80
C SER A 152 41.21 -0.51 -3.05
N LYS A 153 41.07 -1.75 -2.54
CA LYS A 153 42.14 -2.43 -1.78
C LYS A 153 43.17 -3.08 -2.72
N GLN A 154 44.34 -2.41 -2.86
CA GLN A 154 45.64 -2.83 -3.41
C GLN A 154 45.61 -3.88 -4.55
N LYS A 155 45.77 -3.37 -5.77
CA LYS A 155 45.75 -4.09 -7.04
C LYS A 155 47.16 -4.63 -7.38
N THR A 156 47.29 -5.96 -7.51
CA THR A 156 48.29 -6.62 -8.37
C THR A 156 48.17 -6.08 -9.80
N GLU A 157 49.28 -5.91 -10.51
CA GLU A 157 49.36 -5.15 -11.77
C GLU A 157 48.55 -5.81 -12.90
N ASP A 158 48.65 -7.14 -13.08
CA ASP A 158 48.00 -7.85 -14.18
C ASP A 158 46.94 -8.88 -13.73
N ALA A 159 45.66 -8.59 -13.99
CA ALA A 159 44.55 -9.50 -13.65
C ALA A 159 44.55 -10.82 -14.44
N TYR A 160 45.04 -10.82 -15.69
CA TYR A 160 45.06 -12.03 -16.54
C TYR A 160 46.20 -13.00 -16.20
N LYS A 161 47.22 -12.54 -15.49
CA LYS A 161 48.34 -13.36 -15.01
C LYS A 161 48.18 -13.77 -13.54
N THR A 162 47.11 -13.29 -12.90
CA THR A 162 46.80 -13.57 -11.50
C THR A 162 45.90 -14.80 -11.39
N LEU A 163 46.39 -15.78 -10.65
CA LEU A 163 45.72 -17.03 -10.32
C LEU A 163 45.18 -16.94 -8.88
N PHE A 164 43.92 -17.31 -8.69
CA PHE A 164 43.33 -17.48 -7.36
C PHE A 164 43.52 -18.92 -6.89
N VAL A 165 44.10 -19.10 -5.71
CA VAL A 165 44.25 -20.41 -5.06
C VAL A 165 43.47 -20.39 -3.76
N GLY A 166 42.44 -21.22 -3.64
CA GLY A 166 41.60 -21.35 -2.46
C GLY A 166 41.75 -22.70 -1.77
N ARG A 167 41.20 -22.81 -0.56
CA ARG A 167 41.18 -24.03 0.26
C ARG A 167 42.58 -24.51 0.68
N ILE A 168 43.47 -23.55 0.90
CA ILE A 168 44.81 -23.77 1.44
C ILE A 168 44.69 -24.10 2.93
N SER A 169 45.64 -24.86 3.48
CA SER A 169 45.65 -25.13 4.91
C SER A 169 45.95 -23.85 5.70
N TYR A 170 45.30 -23.71 6.87
CA TYR A 170 45.52 -22.58 7.79
C TYR A 170 46.94 -22.51 8.36
N GLU A 171 47.67 -23.61 8.28
CA GLU A 171 49.04 -23.76 8.78
C GLU A 171 50.09 -23.58 7.67
N THR A 172 49.66 -23.56 6.40
CA THR A 172 50.58 -23.43 5.26
C THR A 172 51.20 -22.04 5.25
N THR A 173 52.52 -21.97 5.20
CA THR A 173 53.26 -20.71 5.05
C THR A 173 53.37 -20.31 3.59
N GLU A 174 53.52 -19.00 3.33
CA GLU A 174 53.77 -18.47 1.99
C GLU A 174 54.94 -19.17 1.28
N LYS A 175 56.02 -19.49 2.00
CA LYS A 175 57.20 -20.16 1.44
C LYS A 175 56.90 -21.56 0.92
N GLN A 176 56.07 -22.33 1.63
CA GLN A 176 55.66 -23.67 1.21
C GLN A 176 54.78 -23.61 -0.04
N LEU A 177 53.81 -22.69 -0.04
CA LEU A 177 52.93 -22.48 -1.19
C LEU A 177 53.72 -22.02 -2.42
N ARG A 178 54.67 -21.09 -2.24
CA ARG A 178 55.58 -20.62 -3.29
C ARG A 178 56.35 -21.79 -3.91
N ARG A 179 56.98 -22.64 -3.09
CA ARG A 179 57.75 -23.80 -3.57
C ARG A 179 56.92 -24.76 -4.43
N GLU A 180 55.67 -25.02 -4.07
CA GLU A 180 54.80 -25.92 -4.83
C GLU A 180 54.31 -25.29 -6.15
N LEU A 181 54.08 -23.97 -6.16
CA LEU A 181 53.53 -23.26 -7.31
C LEU A 181 54.57 -22.74 -8.30
N GLU A 182 55.82 -22.56 -7.87
CA GLU A 182 56.97 -22.24 -8.73
C GLU A 182 57.24 -23.33 -9.77
N ARG A 183 56.80 -24.58 -9.54
CA ARG A 183 56.92 -25.68 -10.51
C ARG A 183 56.23 -25.39 -11.85
N TYR A 184 55.19 -24.56 -11.85
CA TYR A 184 54.41 -24.26 -13.05
C TYR A 184 54.89 -23.01 -13.78
N GLY A 185 55.73 -22.18 -13.14
CA GLY A 185 56.39 -21.03 -13.73
C GLY A 185 56.83 -19.99 -12.70
N ASP A 186 57.48 -18.93 -13.20
CA ASP A 186 58.06 -17.88 -12.36
C ASP A 186 56.97 -17.00 -11.73
N ILE A 187 57.00 -16.90 -10.40
CA ILE A 187 56.06 -16.11 -9.62
C ILE A 187 56.65 -14.71 -9.39
N VAL A 188 55.95 -13.69 -9.89
CA VAL A 188 56.26 -12.27 -9.66
C VAL A 188 55.83 -11.87 -8.26
N ASN A 189 54.58 -12.15 -7.91
CA ASN A 189 53.99 -11.77 -6.64
C ASN A 189 53.15 -12.92 -6.07
N LEU A 190 53.30 -13.20 -4.79
CA LEU A 190 52.47 -14.14 -4.06
C LEU A 190 51.89 -13.40 -2.86
N ARG A 191 50.57 -13.31 -2.80
CA ARG A 191 49.86 -12.68 -1.70
C ARG A 191 48.99 -13.71 -1.00
N LEU A 192 49.47 -14.22 0.13
CA LEU A 192 48.65 -14.99 1.06
C LEU A 192 47.78 -14.02 1.86
N VAL A 193 46.46 -14.20 1.85
CA VAL A 193 45.58 -13.31 2.62
C VAL A 193 45.45 -13.82 4.03
N GLU A 194 45.86 -12.99 4.97
CA GLU A 194 45.74 -13.20 6.40
C GLU A 194 44.59 -12.35 6.96
N ASP A 195 44.04 -12.77 8.08
CA ASP A 195 43.05 -12.01 8.85
C ASP A 195 43.73 -10.90 9.68
N GLU A 196 42.94 -10.06 10.33
CA GLU A 196 43.49 -9.02 11.23
C GLU A 196 44.30 -9.62 12.39
N ASP A 197 43.99 -10.87 12.77
CA ASP A 197 44.71 -11.65 13.79
C ASP A 197 45.99 -12.34 13.27
N GLY A 198 46.37 -12.12 12.01
CA GLY A 198 47.54 -12.77 11.37
C GLY A 198 47.32 -14.25 11.02
N LYS A 199 46.10 -14.77 11.18
CA LYS A 199 45.75 -16.14 10.78
C LYS A 199 45.48 -16.18 9.28
N CYS A 200 46.05 -17.17 8.58
CA CYS A 200 45.77 -17.37 7.15
C CYS A 200 44.27 -17.53 6.90
N ARG A 201 43.70 -16.84 5.90
CA ARG A 201 42.28 -17.01 5.52
C ARG A 201 42.05 -18.20 4.58
N GLY A 202 43.10 -18.93 4.22
CA GLY A 202 43.03 -20.14 3.40
C GLY A 202 42.89 -19.88 1.89
N TYR A 203 43.25 -18.68 1.41
CA TYR A 203 43.37 -18.40 -0.02
C TYR A 203 44.50 -17.41 -0.31
N ALA A 204 45.03 -17.49 -1.52
CA ALA A 204 46.13 -16.67 -2.00
C ALA A 204 45.88 -16.20 -3.44
N PHE A 205 46.52 -15.09 -3.80
CA PHE A 205 46.63 -14.61 -5.18
C PHE A 205 48.07 -14.74 -5.64
N VAL A 206 48.27 -15.37 -6.80
CA VAL A 206 49.59 -15.69 -7.35
C VAL A 206 49.69 -15.07 -8.74
N GLU A 207 50.58 -14.10 -8.88
CA GLU A 207 50.88 -13.45 -10.16
C GLU A 207 52.08 -14.15 -10.79
N TYR A 208 51.84 -14.74 -11.96
CA TYR A 208 52.92 -15.31 -12.78
C TYR A 208 53.48 -14.27 -13.74
N LYS A 209 54.74 -14.45 -14.12
CA LYS A 209 55.38 -13.60 -15.15
C LYS A 209 54.73 -13.78 -16.52
N ASP A 210 54.42 -15.03 -16.86
CA ASP A 210 53.88 -15.44 -18.16
C ASP A 210 52.43 -15.94 -18.07
N GLU A 211 51.62 -15.60 -19.07
CA GLU A 211 50.24 -16.11 -19.20
C GLU A 211 50.21 -17.63 -19.42
N GLY A 212 51.24 -18.18 -20.10
CA GLY A 212 51.39 -19.62 -20.30
C GLY A 212 51.54 -20.38 -18.98
N ALA A 213 52.32 -19.85 -18.05
CA ALA A 213 52.49 -20.41 -16.71
C ALA A 213 51.18 -20.37 -15.91
N MET A 214 50.44 -19.27 -15.98
CA MET A 214 49.12 -19.15 -15.36
C MET A 214 48.13 -20.20 -15.89
N LYS A 215 48.07 -20.40 -17.21
CA LYS A 215 47.22 -21.45 -17.84
C LYS A 215 47.65 -22.86 -17.47
N ALA A 216 48.95 -23.12 -17.38
CA ALA A 216 49.48 -24.42 -16.97
C ALA A 216 49.15 -24.72 -15.50
N ALA A 217 49.33 -23.74 -14.61
CA ALA A 217 48.94 -23.84 -13.21
C ALA A 217 47.42 -24.03 -13.07
N TYR A 218 46.61 -23.29 -13.83
CA TYR A 218 45.16 -23.45 -13.81
C TYR A 218 44.68 -24.86 -14.16
N LYS A 219 45.35 -25.52 -15.11
CA LYS A 219 44.99 -26.90 -15.53
C LYS A 219 45.54 -27.97 -14.59
N ASN A 220 46.75 -27.79 -14.09
CA ASN A 220 47.50 -28.86 -13.42
C ASN A 220 47.58 -28.72 -11.90
N ALA A 221 47.43 -27.51 -11.36
CA ALA A 221 47.49 -27.26 -9.92
C ALA A 221 46.14 -27.46 -9.22
N ASP A 222 45.02 -27.46 -9.96
CA ASP A 222 43.70 -27.72 -9.40
C ASP A 222 43.60 -29.12 -8.78
N GLY A 223 43.15 -29.20 -7.53
CA GLY A 223 43.02 -30.45 -6.80
C GLY A 223 44.33 -31.03 -6.24
N LYS A 224 45.45 -30.32 -6.36
CA LYS A 224 46.74 -30.70 -5.76
C LYS A 224 46.62 -30.75 -4.24
N LYS A 225 47.20 -31.77 -3.59
CA LYS A 225 47.25 -31.87 -2.13
C LYS A 225 48.41 -31.03 -1.59
N ILE A 226 48.11 -30.05 -0.75
CA ILE A 226 49.06 -29.22 0.01
C ILE A 226 48.65 -29.33 1.49
N ASP A 227 49.57 -29.74 2.36
CA ASP A 227 49.34 -29.95 3.80
C ASP A 227 48.05 -30.72 4.12
N GLY A 228 47.83 -31.82 3.40
CA GLY A 228 46.66 -32.70 3.58
C GLY A 228 45.35 -32.18 2.97
N ARG A 229 45.31 -30.97 2.42
CA ARG A 229 44.11 -30.39 1.79
C ARG A 229 44.26 -30.27 0.28
N ARG A 230 43.19 -30.54 -0.47
CA ARG A 230 43.14 -30.32 -1.92
C ARG A 230 42.85 -28.85 -2.19
N VAL A 231 43.78 -28.16 -2.83
CA VAL A 231 43.58 -26.76 -3.23
C VAL A 231 42.65 -26.66 -4.43
N VAL A 232 41.90 -25.57 -4.48
CA VAL A 232 41.06 -25.19 -5.62
C VAL A 232 41.75 -24.04 -6.33
N VAL A 233 41.87 -24.14 -7.65
CA VAL A 233 42.49 -23.09 -8.46
C VAL A 233 41.45 -22.47 -9.37
N ASP A 234 41.36 -21.14 -9.39
CA ASP A 234 40.49 -20.41 -10.30
C ASP A 234 41.17 -19.15 -10.86
N VAL A 235 40.60 -18.56 -11.89
CA VAL A 235 41.04 -17.24 -12.40
C VAL A 235 40.57 -16.15 -11.45
N GLU A 236 41.29 -15.02 -11.38
CA GLU A 236 40.82 -13.82 -10.65
C GLU A 236 39.55 -13.23 -11.31
N ARG A 237 38.39 -13.83 -11.04
CA ARG A 237 37.10 -13.46 -11.64
C ARG A 237 36.65 -12.05 -11.28
N GLY A 238 37.11 -11.53 -10.15
CA GLY A 238 36.73 -10.19 -9.66
C GLY A 238 37.12 -9.05 -10.58
N ARG A 239 38.04 -9.27 -11.51
CA ARG A 239 38.46 -8.27 -12.50
C ARG A 239 38.27 -8.73 -13.94
N THR A 240 38.31 -10.03 -14.19
CA THR A 240 38.24 -10.60 -15.55
C THR A 240 36.82 -10.85 -16.04
N VAL A 241 35.87 -11.16 -15.15
CA VAL A 241 34.50 -11.53 -15.55
C VAL A 241 33.56 -10.34 -15.40
N ARG A 242 32.93 -9.93 -16.51
CA ARG A 242 31.88 -8.89 -16.51
C ARG A 242 30.72 -9.35 -15.61
N ASP A 243 30.23 -8.45 -14.76
CA ASP A 243 29.13 -8.70 -13.83
C ASP A 243 29.42 -9.71 -12.69
N TRP A 244 30.70 -10.07 -12.46
CA TRP A 244 31.06 -10.90 -11.32
C TRP A 244 30.86 -10.16 -10.00
N LYS A 245 30.11 -10.80 -9.10
CA LYS A 245 29.85 -10.29 -7.74
C LYS A 245 30.38 -11.28 -6.70
N PRO A 246 31.07 -10.82 -5.66
CA PRO A 246 31.51 -11.67 -4.57
C PRO A 246 30.29 -12.21 -3.79
N ARG A 247 30.44 -13.39 -3.19
CA ARG A 247 29.36 -14.10 -2.48
C ARG A 247 28.70 -13.30 -1.36
N LYS A 248 29.47 -12.46 -0.67
CA LYS A 248 28.98 -11.55 0.39
C LYS A 248 27.91 -10.56 -0.09
N LEU A 249 27.86 -10.26 -1.39
CA LEU A 249 26.93 -9.33 -2.03
C LEU A 249 25.81 -10.07 -2.80
N GLY A 250 25.54 -11.33 -2.45
CA GLY A 250 24.52 -12.16 -3.14
C GLY A 250 24.94 -12.65 -4.53
N GLY A 251 26.24 -12.60 -4.85
CA GLY A 251 26.81 -13.13 -6.08
C GLY A 251 27.37 -14.55 -5.96
N GLY A 252 28.06 -14.98 -7.01
CA GLY A 252 28.75 -16.26 -7.10
C GLY A 252 27.90 -17.39 -7.69
N ILE A 253 28.52 -18.23 -8.53
CA ILE A 253 27.97 -19.56 -8.85
C ILE A 253 28.10 -20.38 -7.57
N GLY A 254 26.97 -20.82 -7.02
CA GLY A 254 26.85 -21.55 -5.75
C GLY A 254 27.50 -22.94 -5.73
N ASP A 255 28.38 -23.24 -6.68
CA ASP A 255 29.08 -24.51 -6.76
C ASP A 255 30.51 -24.27 -7.27
N THR A 256 31.49 -24.82 -6.56
CA THR A 256 32.88 -24.83 -7.06
C THR A 256 32.97 -25.97 -8.10
N ARG A 257 34.02 -26.05 -8.93
CA ARG A 257 34.17 -27.16 -9.89
C ARG A 257 34.30 -28.57 -9.26
N LEU A 258 34.29 -28.67 -7.94
CA LEU A 258 34.15 -29.91 -7.18
C LEU A 258 32.86 -29.83 -6.37
N GLY A 259 32.01 -30.84 -6.56
CA GLY A 259 30.63 -30.90 -6.08
C GLY A 259 30.45 -30.85 -4.57
N GLY A 260 29.19 -31.02 -4.16
CA GLY A 260 28.65 -30.76 -2.82
C GLY A 260 29.42 -31.32 -1.62
N ALA A 261 28.96 -30.96 -0.42
CA ALA A 261 29.62 -31.19 0.87
C ALA A 261 30.23 -32.60 1.05
N ASP A 262 29.63 -33.62 0.45
CA ASP A 262 30.03 -35.03 0.49
C ASP A 262 31.44 -35.28 -0.08
N VAL A 263 31.89 -34.48 -1.07
CA VAL A 263 33.21 -34.59 -1.70
C VAL A 263 34.31 -33.99 -0.81
N ASN A 264 33.94 -33.09 0.11
CA ASN A 264 34.87 -32.39 1.00
C ASN A 264 35.11 -33.09 2.33
N VAL A 265 34.25 -34.02 2.73
CA VAL A 265 34.29 -34.66 4.06
C VAL A 265 34.93 -36.06 4.02
N LYS A 266 34.96 -36.74 2.86
CA LYS A 266 35.25 -38.19 2.82
C LYS A 266 36.71 -38.64 2.70
N TYR A 267 37.70 -37.75 2.64
CA TYR A 267 39.10 -38.16 2.51
C TYR A 267 40.07 -37.39 3.41
N SER A 268 39.68 -37.16 4.66
CA SER A 268 40.63 -37.09 5.76
C SER A 268 40.97 -38.52 6.19
N GLY A 269 41.89 -39.12 5.44
CA GLY A 269 42.59 -40.35 5.78
C GLY A 269 44.08 -40.09 5.59
#